data_AF-A0A3D0T5L0-F1
#
_entry.id   AF-A0A3D0T5L0-F1
#
_cell.length_a   1.000
_cell.length_b   1.000
_cell.length_c   1.000
_cell.angle_alpha   90.00
_cell.angle_beta   90.00
_cell.angle_gamma   90.00
#
_symmetry.space_group_name_H-M   'P 1'
#
loop_
_entity.id
_entity.type
_entity.pdbx_description
1 polymer ?
#
loop_
_entity_poly.entity_id
_entity_poly.type
_entity_poly.pdbx_seq_one_letter_code
_entity_poly.pdbx_strand_id
1 'polypeptide(L)'
;MRRCYPWLLFGLSVTLLLSGCGSTATTTRAPVKSSVPQVQTEENTETTLTPAMMVARAQDVWQTTGDINLRNGYLLDAAQAFMADGAPAKASQIGYMLRDQIRLPEQQNRYQLLLAELYGNDPRVGSAQRLELLQSITASDPATKAQKFALMATDYARLGQWLA
;
A
#
# COMPACT_ATOMS: atom_id res chain seq x y z
N MET A 1 -43.06 30.49 -11.82
CA MET A 1 -42.91 31.65 -10.91
C MET A 1 -41.52 31.63 -10.33
N ARG A 2 -40.83 32.78 -10.38
CA ARG A 2 -39.45 33.02 -9.94
C ARG A 2 -39.37 33.03 -8.41
N ARG A 3 -38.22 32.62 -7.86
CA ARG A 3 -37.63 33.27 -6.67
C ARG A 3 -36.12 32.99 -6.61
N CYS A 4 -35.37 33.95 -7.12
CA CYS A 4 -33.98 34.22 -6.76
C CYS A 4 -33.91 34.63 -5.30
N TYR A 5 -32.84 34.28 -4.58
CA TYR A 5 -32.23 35.20 -3.62
C TYR A 5 -30.69 35.10 -3.68
N PRO A 6 -29.98 36.23 -3.50
CA PRO A 6 -28.60 36.41 -3.96
C PRO A 6 -27.57 36.26 -2.83
N TRP A 7 -26.31 36.22 -3.28
CA TRP A 7 -25.05 36.57 -2.60
C TRP A 7 -25.10 37.14 -1.18
N LEU A 8 -24.17 36.67 -0.34
CA LEU A 8 -23.39 37.52 0.57
C LEU A 8 -21.99 36.92 0.78
N LEU A 9 -21.03 37.47 0.03
CA LEU A 9 -19.59 37.42 0.30
C LEU A 9 -19.30 38.27 1.54
N PHE A 10 -18.54 37.75 2.50
CA PHE A 10 -17.76 38.58 3.41
C PHE A 10 -16.42 37.90 3.71
N GLY A 11 -15.37 38.40 3.05
CA GLY A 11 -13.99 38.20 3.46
C GLY A 11 -13.66 39.13 4.62
N LEU A 12 -12.79 38.66 5.52
CA LEU A 12 -12.18 39.52 6.53
C LEU A 12 -10.71 39.12 6.69
N SER A 13 -9.87 39.77 5.89
CA SER A 13 -8.41 39.78 6.06
C SER A 13 -8.05 40.93 6.99
N VAL A 14 -7.36 40.65 8.10
CA VAL A 14 -6.75 41.70 8.93
C VAL A 14 -5.32 41.28 9.27
N THR A 15 -4.37 42.01 8.68
CA THR A 15 -2.93 41.92 8.92
C THR A 15 -2.46 42.88 10.01
N LEU A 16 -1.40 42.43 10.69
CA LEU A 16 -0.27 43.20 11.27
C LEU A 16 -0.53 44.15 12.45
N LEU A 17 0.05 43.78 13.59
CA LEU A 17 0.59 44.74 14.57
C LEU A 17 2.06 44.43 14.83
N LEU A 18 2.89 45.43 14.51
CA LEU A 18 4.32 45.52 14.72
C LEU A 18 4.60 46.36 15.98
N SER A 19 5.84 46.33 16.46
CA SER A 19 6.50 47.14 17.52
C SER A 19 6.49 46.54 18.94
N GLY A 20 7.56 46.61 19.76
CA GLY A 20 8.90 47.22 19.67
C GLY A 20 9.82 46.56 20.73
N CYS A 21 11.15 46.63 20.67
CA CYS A 21 12.05 47.71 21.15
C CYS A 21 12.92 47.20 22.34
N GLY A 22 14.20 47.62 22.37
CA GLY A 22 15.12 47.50 23.53
C GLY A 22 16.38 46.67 23.21
N SER A 23 17.50 47.27 22.77
CA SER A 23 18.58 47.84 23.62
C SER A 23 19.14 46.80 24.60
N THR A 24 20.40 46.35 24.58
CA THR A 24 21.66 47.11 24.75
C THR A 24 22.87 46.18 24.44
N ALA A 25 24.09 46.72 24.26
CA ALA A 25 25.22 46.11 23.54
C ALA A 25 26.40 45.48 24.36
N THR A 26 27.21 44.68 23.64
CA THR A 26 28.71 44.57 23.64
C THR A 26 29.46 43.40 24.35
N THR A 27 30.25 42.71 23.50
CA THR A 27 31.56 42.00 23.62
C THR A 27 31.73 40.64 24.34
N THR A 28 32.24 39.62 23.62
CA THR A 28 33.64 39.11 23.76
C THR A 28 33.90 37.83 22.95
N ARG A 29 35.05 37.84 22.24
CA ARG A 29 35.90 36.75 21.68
C ARG A 29 35.36 35.82 20.60
N ALA A 30 35.98 35.93 19.42
CA ALA A 30 36.08 34.84 18.46
C ALA A 30 37.15 33.81 18.88
N PRO A 31 36.91 32.52 18.64
CA PRO A 31 37.98 31.56 18.34
C PRO A 31 37.89 31.06 16.89
N VAL A 32 39.04 30.88 16.26
CA VAL A 32 39.23 30.36 14.89
C VAL A 32 39.50 28.85 14.94
N LYS A 33 39.11 28.13 13.87
CA LYS A 33 39.30 26.70 13.49
C LYS A 33 38.12 25.79 13.86
N SER A 34 37.61 24.91 13.00
CA SER A 34 38.14 24.32 11.75
C SER A 34 36.94 23.88 10.90
N SER A 35 36.92 24.09 9.58
CA SER A 35 35.90 23.49 8.73
C SER A 35 36.18 22.00 8.62
N VAL A 36 35.46 21.18 9.38
CA VAL A 36 35.36 19.74 9.10
C VAL A 36 34.62 19.65 7.77
N PRO A 37 35.21 19.06 6.71
CA PRO A 37 34.44 18.76 5.52
C PRO A 37 33.32 17.83 5.96
N GLN A 38 32.06 18.28 5.87
CA GLN A 38 30.94 17.36 5.95
C GLN A 38 31.12 16.40 4.79
N VAL A 39 31.62 15.20 5.10
CA VAL A 39 31.45 14.04 4.25
C VAL A 39 29.94 13.93 4.11
N GLN A 40 29.43 14.28 2.93
CA GLN A 40 28.07 13.96 2.54
C GLN A 40 28.03 12.43 2.56
N THR A 41 27.56 11.87 3.66
CA THR A 41 27.05 10.52 3.67
C THR A 41 25.88 10.56 2.71
N GLU A 42 26.12 10.18 1.46
CA GLU A 42 25.05 9.73 0.58
C GLU A 42 24.41 8.56 1.33
N GLU A 43 23.33 8.86 2.04
CA GLU A 43 22.39 7.83 2.47
C GLU A 43 21.92 7.17 1.17
N ASN A 44 22.55 6.05 0.85
CA ASN A 44 22.05 5.11 -0.13
C ASN A 44 20.78 4.49 0.45
N THR A 45 19.71 5.28 0.48
CA THR A 45 18.38 4.81 0.85
C THR A 45 17.91 3.98 -0.33
N GLU A 46 18.19 2.69 -0.28
CA GLU A 46 17.55 1.69 -1.11
C GLU A 46 16.04 1.92 -0.99
N THR A 47 15.47 2.60 -1.99
CA THR A 47 14.15 3.22 -1.84
C THR A 47 13.13 2.10 -1.84
N THR A 48 12.70 1.70 -0.66
CA THR A 48 11.64 0.71 -0.49
C THR A 48 10.41 1.24 -1.22
N LEU A 49 10.00 0.53 -2.28
CA LEU A 49 8.87 0.95 -3.10
C LEU A 49 7.60 0.93 -2.25
N THR A 50 6.92 2.07 -2.17
CA THR A 50 5.58 2.10 -1.59
C THR A 50 4.60 1.32 -2.47
N PRO A 51 3.48 0.81 -1.93
CA PRO A 51 2.49 0.11 -2.74
C PRO A 51 1.99 0.95 -3.93
N ALA A 52 1.84 2.26 -3.75
CA ALA A 52 1.45 3.19 -4.82
C ALA A 52 2.53 3.29 -5.92
N MET A 53 3.81 3.28 -5.55
CA MET A 53 4.91 3.24 -6.51
C MET A 53 4.94 1.92 -7.30
N MET A 54 4.60 0.80 -6.66
CA MET A 54 4.47 -0.48 -7.36
C MET A 54 3.35 -0.47 -8.40
N VAL A 55 2.20 0.14 -8.10
CA VAL A 55 1.12 0.34 -9.09
C VAL A 55 1.59 1.23 -10.25
N ALA A 56 2.29 2.33 -9.95
CA ALA A 56 2.84 3.21 -10.98
C ALA A 56 3.85 2.47 -11.88
N ARG A 57 4.70 1.63 -11.29
CA ARG A 57 5.65 0.79 -12.03
C ARG A 57 4.95 -0.27 -12.87
N ALA A 58 3.87 -0.87 -12.39
CA ALA A 58 3.06 -1.78 -13.21
C ALA A 58 2.55 -1.08 -14.48
N GLN A 59 2.03 0.14 -14.33
CA GLN A 59 1.53 0.93 -15.45
C GLN A 59 2.63 1.27 -16.45
N ASP A 60 3.80 1.71 -15.95
CA ASP A 60 4.97 2.03 -16.76
C ASP A 60 5.45 0.81 -17.58
N VAL A 61 5.59 -0.35 -16.93
CA VAL A 61 6.00 -1.60 -17.61
C VAL A 61 5.01 -2.01 -18.68
N TRP A 62 3.72 -1.86 -18.42
CA TRP A 62 2.69 -2.16 -19.42
C TRP A 62 2.80 -1.23 -20.64
N GLN A 63 3.00 0.08 -20.41
CA GLN A 63 3.10 1.07 -21.49
C GLN A 63 4.39 0.91 -22.32
N THR A 64 5.48 0.52 -21.68
CA THR A 64 6.80 0.43 -22.32
C THR A 64 7.03 -0.89 -23.02
N THR A 65 6.60 -2.00 -22.42
CA THR A 65 6.92 -3.36 -22.92
C THR A 65 5.69 -4.14 -23.38
N GLY A 66 4.50 -3.81 -22.90
CA GLY A 66 3.30 -4.63 -23.10
C GLY A 66 3.37 -5.99 -22.39
N ASP A 67 4.32 -6.21 -21.48
CA ASP A 67 4.44 -7.47 -20.74
C ASP A 67 3.38 -7.54 -19.64
N ILE A 68 2.35 -8.35 -19.90
CA ILE A 68 1.24 -8.57 -18.97
C ILE A 68 1.69 -9.27 -17.68
N ASN A 69 2.67 -10.17 -17.76
CA ASN A 69 3.12 -10.95 -16.63
C ASN A 69 3.94 -10.08 -15.67
N LEU A 70 4.85 -9.25 -16.19
CA LEU A 70 5.60 -8.29 -15.37
C LEU A 70 4.66 -7.26 -14.72
N ARG A 71 3.73 -6.69 -15.48
CA ARG A 71 2.70 -5.79 -14.93
C ARG A 71 1.92 -6.46 -13.80
N ASN A 72 1.44 -7.68 -14.01
CA ASN A 72 0.67 -8.40 -13.00
C ASN A 72 1.49 -8.75 -11.76
N GLY A 73 2.78 -9.03 -11.92
CA GLY A 73 3.71 -9.21 -10.80
C GLY A 73 3.72 -7.99 -9.89
N TYR A 74 3.96 -6.80 -10.46
CA TYR A 74 3.95 -5.55 -9.70
C TYR A 74 2.60 -5.24 -9.06
N LEU A 75 1.48 -5.55 -9.74
CA LEU A 75 0.15 -5.38 -9.16
C LEU A 75 -0.08 -6.33 -7.98
N LEU A 76 0.33 -7.59 -8.06
CA LEU A 76 0.23 -8.53 -6.94
C LEU A 76 1.10 -8.11 -5.76
N ASP A 77 2.31 -7.62 -6.01
CA ASP A 77 3.19 -7.07 -4.97
C ASP A 77 2.53 -5.86 -4.28
N ALA A 78 1.98 -4.94 -5.08
CA ALA A 78 1.26 -3.78 -4.56
C ALA A 78 0.04 -4.17 -3.72
N ALA A 79 -0.74 -5.15 -4.17
CA ALA A 79 -1.93 -5.61 -3.45
C ALA A 79 -1.56 -6.21 -2.09
N GLN A 80 -0.51 -7.03 -2.04
CA GLN A 80 -0.03 -7.59 -0.77
C GLN A 80 0.46 -6.48 0.17
N ALA A 81 1.18 -5.48 -0.36
CA ALA A 81 1.66 -4.36 0.42
C ALA A 81 0.48 -3.48 0.93
N PHE A 82 -0.56 -3.27 0.12
CA PHE A 82 -1.78 -2.61 0.59
C PHE A 82 -2.52 -3.39 1.67
N MET A 83 -2.52 -4.73 1.63
CA MET A 83 -3.07 -5.55 2.71
C MET A 83 -2.28 -5.34 4.00
N ALA A 84 -0.95 -5.36 3.93
CA ALA A 84 -0.08 -5.12 5.08
C ALA A 84 -0.26 -3.71 5.68
N ASP A 85 -0.49 -2.70 4.83
CA ASP A 85 -0.74 -1.32 5.24
C ASP A 85 -2.17 -1.06 5.76
N GLY A 86 -2.99 -2.11 5.90
CA GLY A 86 -4.37 -1.98 6.38
C GLY A 86 -5.32 -1.30 5.38
N ALA A 87 -5.01 -1.36 4.08
CA ALA A 87 -5.79 -0.79 2.98
C ALA A 87 -6.42 -1.87 2.07
N PRO A 88 -7.26 -2.79 2.60
CA PRO A 88 -7.80 -3.92 1.84
C PRO A 88 -8.69 -3.51 0.67
N ALA A 89 -9.30 -2.31 0.73
CA ALA A 89 -10.10 -1.78 -0.39
C ALA A 89 -9.24 -1.56 -1.65
N LYS A 90 -8.00 -1.07 -1.49
CA LYS A 90 -7.06 -0.87 -2.62
C LYS A 90 -6.57 -2.21 -3.16
N ALA A 91 -6.26 -3.15 -2.27
CA ALA A 91 -5.91 -4.51 -2.66
C ALA A 91 -7.06 -5.21 -3.42
N SER A 92 -8.30 -5.03 -2.98
CA SER A 92 -9.49 -5.54 -3.67
C SER A 92 -9.65 -4.96 -5.07
N GLN A 93 -9.43 -3.65 -5.24
CA GLN A 93 -9.45 -3.02 -6.57
C GLN A 93 -8.43 -3.67 -7.52
N ILE A 94 -7.21 -3.92 -7.03
CA ILE A 94 -6.21 -4.64 -7.81
C ILE A 94 -6.66 -6.07 -8.09
N GLY A 95 -7.27 -6.74 -7.11
CA GLY A 95 -7.86 -8.07 -7.28
C GLY A 95 -8.87 -8.15 -8.42
N TYR A 96 -9.71 -7.11 -8.58
CA TYR A 96 -10.64 -7.00 -9.72
C TYR A 96 -9.92 -6.79 -11.06
N MET A 97 -8.86 -5.98 -11.08
CA MET A 97 -8.07 -5.74 -12.29
C MET A 97 -7.40 -7.03 -12.80
N LEU A 98 -7.05 -7.95 -11.90
CA LEU A 98 -6.29 -9.16 -12.22
C LEU A 98 -7.15 -10.38 -12.60
N ARG A 99 -8.47 -10.38 -12.30
CA ARG A 99 -9.35 -11.56 -12.33
C ARG A 99 -9.17 -12.50 -13.51
N ASP A 100 -9.10 -11.94 -14.71
CA ASP A 100 -9.05 -12.69 -15.97
C ASP A 100 -7.73 -12.46 -16.73
N GLN A 101 -6.70 -11.93 -16.04
CA GLN A 101 -5.46 -11.45 -16.65
C GLN A 101 -4.22 -12.25 -16.24
N ILE A 102 -4.33 -13.11 -15.22
CA ILE A 102 -3.23 -13.96 -14.74
C ILE A 102 -3.04 -15.15 -15.68
N ARG A 103 -1.78 -15.40 -16.09
CA ARG A 103 -1.41 -16.48 -17.01
C ARG A 103 -0.39 -17.45 -16.41
N LEU A 104 0.42 -16.98 -15.47
CA LEU A 104 1.47 -17.78 -14.85
C LEU A 104 0.92 -18.53 -13.62
N PRO A 105 1.20 -19.84 -13.47
CA PRO A 105 0.73 -20.63 -12.33
C PRO A 105 1.16 -20.04 -10.96
N GLU A 106 2.39 -19.53 -10.86
CA GLU A 106 2.87 -18.92 -9.62
C GLU A 106 2.09 -17.64 -9.26
N GLN A 107 1.79 -16.80 -10.26
CA GLN A 107 0.96 -15.61 -10.06
C GLN A 107 -0.48 -15.99 -9.73
N GLN A 108 -0.98 -17.09 -10.28
CA GLN A 108 -2.32 -17.61 -9.98
C GLN A 108 -2.42 -18.04 -8.51
N ASN A 109 -1.42 -18.76 -8.00
CA ASN A 109 -1.34 -19.13 -6.59
C ASN A 109 -1.35 -17.88 -5.68
N ARG A 110 -0.51 -16.89 -6.01
CA ARG A 110 -0.46 -15.62 -5.27
C ARG A 110 -1.79 -14.86 -5.31
N TYR A 111 -2.44 -14.83 -6.47
CA TYR A 111 -3.74 -14.20 -6.64
C TYR A 111 -4.83 -14.88 -5.81
N GLN A 112 -4.86 -16.21 -5.79
CA GLN A 112 -5.81 -16.98 -4.98
C GLN A 112 -5.60 -16.79 -3.49
N LEU A 113 -4.35 -16.71 -3.01
CA LEU A 113 -4.05 -16.35 -1.62
C LEU A 113 -4.56 -14.95 -1.27
N LEU A 114 -4.28 -13.96 -2.12
CA LEU A 114 -4.77 -12.60 -1.95
C LEU A 114 -6.31 -12.57 -1.83
N LEU A 115 -7.01 -13.28 -2.72
CA LEU A 115 -8.47 -13.38 -2.66
C LEU A 115 -8.96 -14.03 -1.36
N ALA A 116 -8.33 -15.12 -0.92
CA ALA A 116 -8.70 -15.79 0.33
C ALA A 116 -8.55 -14.85 1.54
N GLU A 117 -7.46 -14.07 1.58
CA GLU A 117 -7.24 -13.06 2.62
C GLU A 117 -8.28 -11.93 2.57
N LEU A 118 -8.56 -11.39 1.38
CA LEU A 118 -9.57 -10.36 1.18
C LEU A 118 -10.97 -10.81 1.64
N TYR A 119 -11.30 -12.07 1.39
CA TYR A 119 -12.56 -12.68 1.82
C TYR A 119 -12.57 -13.10 3.29
N GLY A 120 -11.44 -13.00 4.00
CA GLY A 120 -11.29 -13.47 5.37
C GLY A 120 -12.29 -12.83 6.34
N ASN A 121 -12.77 -11.62 6.05
CA ASN A 121 -13.74 -10.90 6.87
C ASN A 121 -15.04 -10.56 6.11
N ASP A 122 -15.24 -11.08 4.89
CA ASP A 122 -16.46 -10.82 4.12
C ASP A 122 -17.58 -11.78 4.56
N PRO A 123 -18.69 -11.30 5.14
CA PRO A 123 -19.78 -12.16 5.59
C PRO A 123 -20.50 -12.88 4.45
N ARG A 124 -20.30 -12.44 3.19
CA ARG A 124 -20.91 -13.05 2.01
C ARG A 124 -20.16 -14.29 1.53
N VAL A 125 -18.90 -14.46 1.96
CA VAL A 125 -18.06 -15.60 1.58
C VAL A 125 -17.88 -16.50 2.80
N GLY A 126 -18.48 -17.68 2.76
CA GLY A 126 -18.35 -18.67 3.83
C GLY A 126 -16.96 -19.31 3.90
N SER A 127 -16.62 -19.90 5.05
CA SER A 127 -15.33 -20.60 5.21
C SER A 127 -15.15 -21.76 4.23
N ALA A 128 -16.21 -22.50 3.89
CA ALA A 128 -16.14 -23.57 2.89
C ALA A 128 -15.69 -23.06 1.51
N GLN A 129 -16.23 -21.93 1.06
CA GLN A 129 -15.86 -21.33 -0.23
C GLN A 129 -14.41 -20.82 -0.24
N ARG A 130 -13.93 -20.27 0.88
CA ARG A 130 -12.51 -19.91 1.02
C ARG A 130 -11.61 -21.14 1.02
N LEU A 131 -12.02 -22.23 1.66
CA LEU A 131 -11.28 -23.49 1.65
C LEU A 131 -11.17 -24.08 0.24
N GLU A 132 -12.25 -24.06 -0.56
CA GLU A 132 -12.20 -24.49 -1.96
C GLU A 132 -11.17 -23.69 -2.77
N LEU A 133 -11.17 -22.35 -2.59
CA LEU A 133 -10.18 -21.47 -3.22
C LEU A 133 -8.76 -21.85 -2.81
N LEU A 134 -8.51 -22.05 -1.52
CA LEU A 134 -7.20 -22.43 -0.99
C LEU A 134 -6.77 -23.82 -1.44
N GLN A 135 -7.69 -24.78 -1.55
CA GLN A 135 -7.41 -26.14 -1.99
C GLN A 135 -6.93 -26.17 -3.45
N SER A 136 -7.45 -25.28 -4.30
CA SER A 136 -7.04 -25.18 -5.71
C SER A 136 -5.58 -24.74 -5.93
N ILE A 137 -4.97 -24.10 -4.92
CA ILE A 137 -3.58 -23.61 -4.98
C ILE A 137 -2.61 -24.80 -5.01
N THR A 138 -1.87 -24.92 -6.10
CA THR A 138 -0.82 -25.94 -6.27
C THR A 138 0.54 -25.26 -6.21
N ALA A 139 0.96 -24.90 -4.99
CA ALA A 139 2.23 -24.24 -4.73
C ALA A 139 3.30 -25.27 -4.37
N SER A 140 4.50 -25.12 -4.94
CA SER A 140 5.68 -25.92 -4.57
C SER A 140 6.55 -25.20 -3.54
N ASP A 141 6.53 -23.88 -3.55
CA ASP A 141 7.38 -23.05 -2.71
C ASP A 141 6.95 -23.12 -1.23
N PRO A 142 7.90 -23.17 -0.28
CA PRO A 142 7.59 -23.32 1.13
C PRO A 142 6.77 -22.17 1.72
N ALA A 143 7.00 -20.93 1.26
CA ALA A 143 6.35 -19.74 1.81
C ALA A 143 4.85 -19.70 1.48
N THR A 144 4.48 -19.89 0.21
CA THR A 144 3.09 -19.96 -0.25
C THR A 144 2.37 -21.16 0.37
N LYS A 145 3.05 -22.31 0.55
CA LYS A 145 2.48 -23.46 1.28
C LYS A 145 2.16 -23.11 2.74
N ALA A 146 3.10 -22.48 3.44
CA ALA A 146 2.90 -22.08 4.83
C ALA A 146 1.72 -21.09 4.96
N GLN A 147 1.66 -20.09 4.08
CA GLN A 147 0.56 -19.12 4.05
C GLN A 147 -0.79 -19.78 3.75
N LYS A 148 -0.84 -20.67 2.74
CA LYS A 148 -2.03 -21.48 2.43
C LYS A 148 -2.51 -22.24 3.67
N PHE A 149 -1.63 -22.98 4.34
CA PHE A 149 -2.02 -23.78 5.51
C PHE A 149 -2.44 -22.93 6.70
N ALA A 150 -1.83 -21.77 6.92
CA ALA A 150 -2.25 -20.83 7.95
C ALA A 150 -3.68 -20.32 7.72
N LEU A 151 -4.02 -19.99 6.47
CA LEU A 151 -5.38 -19.59 6.10
C LEU A 151 -6.37 -20.75 6.23
N MET A 152 -6.01 -21.95 5.78
CA MET A 152 -6.85 -23.14 5.92
C MET A 152 -7.13 -23.48 7.40
N ALA A 153 -6.11 -23.42 8.26
CA ALA A 153 -6.29 -23.64 9.69
C ALA A 153 -7.27 -22.63 10.31
N THR A 154 -7.19 -21.36 9.89
CA THR A 154 -8.13 -20.31 10.32
C THR A 154 -9.57 -20.60 9.87
N ASP A 155 -9.76 -21.08 8.64
CA ASP A 155 -11.09 -21.39 8.12
C ASP A 155 -11.68 -22.68 8.72
N TYR A 156 -10.87 -23.71 8.91
CA TYR A 156 -11.28 -24.92 9.63
C TYR A 156 -11.65 -24.64 11.09
N ALA A 157 -10.88 -23.79 11.78
CA ALA A 157 -11.20 -23.31 13.12
C ALA A 157 -12.59 -22.67 13.19
N ARG A 158 -12.93 -21.81 12.22
CA ARG A 158 -14.24 -21.15 12.11
C ARG A 158 -15.38 -22.14 11.88
N LEU A 159 -15.11 -23.27 11.22
CA LEU A 159 -16.07 -24.35 11.03
C LEU A 159 -16.14 -25.33 12.22
N GLY A 160 -15.27 -25.18 13.23
CA GLY A 160 -15.15 -26.13 14.34
C GLY A 160 -14.44 -27.44 13.96
N GLN A 161 -13.68 -27.46 12.85
CA GLN A 161 -13.09 -28.66 12.25
C GLN A 161 -11.55 -28.71 12.42
N TRP A 162 -11.06 -28.72 13.65
CA TRP A 162 -9.62 -28.58 13.97
C TRP A 162 -8.71 -29.78 13.58
N LEU A 163 -9.25 -30.88 13.05
CA LEU A 163 -8.57 -32.16 12.87
C LEU A 163 -8.70 -32.76 11.45
N ALA A 164 -8.99 -31.95 10.43
CA ALA A 164 -9.10 -32.44 9.04
C ALA A 164 -7.74 -32.54 8.35
#